data_AF-A0A0S4PXH8-F1
#
_entry.id   AF-A0A0S4PXH8-F1
#
_cell.length_a   1.000
_cell.length_b   1.000
_cell.length_c   1.000
_cell.angle_alpha   90.00
_cell.angle_beta   90.00
_cell.angle_gamma   90.00
#
_symmetry.space_group_name_H-M   'P 1'
#
loop_
_entity.id
_entity.type
_entity.pdbx_description
1 polymer ?
#
loop_
_entity_poly.entity_id
_entity_poly.type
_entity_poly.pdbx_seq_one_letter_code
_entity_poly.pdbx_strand_id
1 'polypeptide(L)' 'MGFEIMGMRVWDLSQPFGYFEAFSGIAIVCLCAGLCLCLLRYFPPKA' A
#
# COMPACT_ATOMS: atom_id res chain seq x y z
N MET A 1 -12.30 13.63 0.85
CA MET A 1 -11.16 14.09 0.03
C MET A 1 -10.51 12.82 -0.50
N GLY A 2 -10.92 12.37 -1.69
CA GLY A 2 -10.48 11.12 -2.30
C GLY A 2 -10.33 11.34 -3.80
N PHE A 3 -9.71 10.39 -4.49
CA PHE A 3 -9.44 10.49 -5.92
C PHE A 3 -10.41 9.59 -6.71
N GLU A 4 -10.94 10.08 -7.83
CA GLU A 4 -11.79 9.27 -8.71
C GLU A 4 -10.95 8.50 -9.72
N ILE A 5 -11.12 7.18 -9.76
CA ILE A 5 -10.51 6.31 -10.76
C ILE A 5 -11.64 5.53 -11.44
N MET A 6 -11.84 5.75 -12.74
CA MET A 6 -12.87 5.07 -13.55
C MET A 6 -14.29 5.13 -12.94
N GLY A 7 -14.69 6.26 -12.36
CA GLY A 7 -16.02 6.46 -11.77
C GLY A 7 -16.21 5.80 -10.40
N MET A 8 -15.18 5.15 -9.85
CA MET A 8 -15.16 4.70 -8.46
C MET A 8 -14.36 5.70 -7.62
N ARG A 9 -14.94 6.08 -6.49
CA ARG A 9 -14.32 6.98 -5.52
C ARG A 9 -13.36 6.16 -4.66
N VAL A 10 -12.06 6.38 -4.86
CA VAL A 10 -10.97 5.62 -4.25
C VAL A 10 -10.30 6.51 -3.20
N TRP A 11 -10.03 5.98 -2.01
CA TRP A 11 -9.39 6.72 -0.92
C TRP A 11 -10.27 7.83 -0.35
N ASP A 12 -11.58 7.56 -0.17
CA ASP A 12 -12.49 8.53 0.46
C ASP A 12 -12.60 8.30 1.98
N LEU A 13 -11.81 9.06 2.73
CA LEU A 13 -11.77 9.04 4.20
C LEU A 13 -13.08 9.47 4.89
N SER A 14 -14.13 9.87 4.16
CA SER A 14 -15.43 10.26 4.75
C SER A 14 -16.44 9.11 4.84
N GLN A 15 -16.18 7.99 4.17
CA GLN A 15 -17.01 6.79 4.19
C GLN A 15 -16.25 5.62 4.83
N PRO A 16 -16.96 4.64 5.45
CA PRO A 16 -16.31 3.44 5.96
C PRO A 16 -15.55 2.76 4.81
N PHE A 17 -14.24 2.52 5.02
CA PHE A 17 -13.33 1.94 4.03
C PHE A 17 -13.96 0.72 3.36
N GLY A 18 -14.15 0.78 2.05
CA GLY A 18 -14.57 -0.38 1.27
C GLY A 18 -13.49 -1.46 1.31
N TYR A 19 -13.88 -2.74 1.16
CA TYR A 19 -12.95 -3.87 1.13
C TYR A 19 -11.78 -3.64 0.17
N PHE A 20 -12.06 -3.08 -1.00
CA PHE A 20 -11.05 -2.75 -2.01
C PHE A 20 -9.96 -1.83 -1.46
N GLU A 21 -10.34 -0.78 -0.73
CA GLU A 21 -9.42 0.21 -0.20
C GLU A 21 -8.54 -0.38 0.89
N ALA A 22 -9.14 -1.14 1.82
CA ALA A 22 -8.41 -1.83 2.88
C ALA A 22 -7.40 -2.86 2.33
N PHE A 23 -7.82 -3.72 1.40
CA PHE A 23 -6.92 -4.71 0.81
C PHE A 23 -5.83 -4.08 -0.06
N SER A 24 -6.14 -3.01 -0.79
CA SER A 24 -5.14 -2.28 -1.59
C SER A 24 -4.05 -1.65 -0.71
N GLY A 25 -4.44 -1.07 0.44
CA GLY A 25 -3.49 -0.53 1.41
C GLY A 25 -2.58 -1.60 2.01
N ILE A 26 -3.17 -2.72 2.43
CA ILE A 26 -2.41 -3.87 2.97
C ILE A 26 -1.42 -4.39 1.93
N ALA A 27 -1.84 -4.56 0.68
CA ALA A 27 -0.98 -5.04 -0.40
C ALA A 27 0.24 -4.13 -0.63
N ILE A 28 0.04 -2.81 -0.63
CA ILE A 28 1.14 -1.83 -0.78
C ILE A 28 2.12 -1.91 0.39
N VAL A 29 1.61 -1.99 1.62
CA VAL A 29 2.46 -2.10 2.82
C VAL A 29 3.28 -3.39 2.79
N CYS A 30 2.65 -4.52 2.46
CA CYS A 30 3.35 -5.81 2.33
C CYS A 30 4.42 -5.78 1.23
N LEU A 31 4.13 -5.15 0.09
CA LEU A 31 5.08 -5.02 -1.01
C LEU A 31 6.28 -4.16 -0.60
N CYS A 32 6.03 -3.04 0.09
CA CYS A 32 7.09 -2.17 0.60
C CYS A 32 7.99 -2.90 1.62
N ALA A 33 7.38 -3.61 2.58
CA ALA A 33 8.12 -4.40 3.55
C ALA A 33 8.94 -5.53 2.88
N GLY A 34 8.36 -6.22 1.91
CA GLY A 34 9.04 -7.24 1.12
C GLY A 34 10.24 -6.70 0.35
N LEU A 35 10.10 -5.53 -0.29
CA LEU A 35 11.20 -4.85 -0.97
C LEU A 35 12.32 -4.45 -0.01
N CYS A 36 11.99 -3.88 1.16
CA CYS A 36 12.98 -3.54 2.17
C CYS A 36 13.76 -4.78 2.64
N LEU A 37 13.08 -5.90 2.89
CA LEU A 37 13.73 -7.16 3.27
C LEU A 37 14.60 -7.73 2.14
N CYS A 38 14.12 -7.66 0.89
CA CYS A 38 14.93 -8.04 -0.27
C CYS A 38 16.19 -7.17 -0.38
N LEU A 39 16.06 -5.86 -0.24
CA LEU A 39 17.20 -4.94 -0.29
C LEU A 39 18.20 -5.22 0.82
N LEU A 40 17.75 -5.45 2.06
CA LEU A 40 18.63 -5.85 3.16
C LEU A 40 19.33 -7.19 2.91
N ARG A 41 18.68 -8.13 2.22
CA ARG A 41 19.27 -9.41 1.85
C ARG A 41 20.34 -9.27 0.75
N TYR A 42 20.11 -8.42 -0.24
CA TYR A 42 21.07 -8.21 -1.34
C TYR A 42 22.19 -7.24 -0.98
N PHE A 43 21.91 -6.23 -0.16
CA PHE A 43 22.85 -5.25 0.34
C PHE A 43 22.86 -5.30 1.86
N PRO A 44 23.48 -6.34 2.46
CA PRO A 44 23.63 -6.39 3.90
C PRO A 44 24.37 -5.13 4.34
N PRO A 45 23.89 -4.42 5.38
CA PRO A 45 24.58 -3.26 5.90
C PRO A 45 26.00 -3.68 6.26
N LYS A 46 27.00 -3.00 5.67
CA LYS A 46 28.39 -3.17 6.09
C LYS A 46 28.49 -2.60 7.50
N ALA A 47 28.73 -3.48 8.46
CA ALA A 47 29.03 -3.13 9.85
C ALA A 47 30.31 -2.29 9.94
#